data_AF-A0A368CY72-F1
#
_entry.id   AF-A0A368CY72-F1
#
_cell.length_a   1.000
_cell.length_b   1.000
_cell.length_c   1.000
_cell.angle_alpha   90.00
_cell.angle_beta   90.00
_cell.angle_gamma   90.00
#
_symmetry.space_group_name_H-M   'P 1'
#
loop_
_entity.id
_entity.type
_entity.pdbx_description
1 polymer ?
#
loop_
_entity_poly.entity_id
_entity_poly.type
_entity_poly.pdbx_seq_one_letter_code
_entity_poly.pdbx_strand_id
1 'polypeptide(L)'
;MKVSSIKNAVLIVLDKNDNLNSLKSEISNDNYSKHNIIIDLNNTSVKDFLIFFKTLENIQKNKNKSLVFLNKNIDNWSEEFNSIPTLQEAIDFIDLEEIERDLNSL
;
A
#
# COMPACT_ATOMS: atom_id res chain seq x y z
N MET A 1 6.44 -13.52 1.84
CA MET A 1 5.44 -12.46 2.08
C MET A 1 4.60 -12.81 3.29
N LYS A 2 4.24 -11.83 4.10
CA LYS A 2 3.26 -11.97 5.18
C LYS A 2 2.11 -11.01 4.95
N VAL A 3 0.89 -11.47 5.20
CA VAL A 3 -0.32 -10.64 5.10
C VAL A 3 -1.06 -10.66 6.42
N SER A 4 -1.56 -9.50 6.84
CA SER A 4 -2.35 -9.34 8.06
C SER A 4 -3.38 -8.22 7.90
N SER A 5 -4.54 -8.35 8.52
CA SER A 5 -5.53 -7.27 8.61
C SER A 5 -5.21 -6.38 9.79
N ILE A 6 -5.23 -5.06 9.59
CA ILE A 6 -4.99 -4.06 10.62
C ILE A 6 -6.00 -2.91 10.47
N LYS A 7 -6.87 -2.73 11.48
CA LYS A 7 -8.00 -1.79 11.42
C LYS A 7 -8.80 -1.93 10.10
N ASN A 8 -8.83 -0.88 9.29
CA ASN A 8 -9.51 -0.72 8.00
C ASN A 8 -8.58 -1.02 6.80
N ALA A 9 -7.38 -1.53 7.04
CA ALA A 9 -6.38 -1.81 6.02
C ALA A 9 -5.86 -3.26 6.07
N VAL A 10 -5.26 -3.68 4.97
CA VAL A 10 -4.46 -4.90 4.88
C VAL A 10 -3.00 -4.53 4.79
N LEU A 11 -2.19 -5.07 5.71
CA LEU A 11 -0.75 -4.94 5.72
C LEU A 11 -0.11 -6.13 5.00
N ILE A 12 0.63 -5.83 3.93
CA ILE A 12 1.43 -6.76 3.17
C ILE A 12 2.91 -6.45 3.45
N VAL A 13 3.61 -7.40 4.06
CA VAL A 13 5.05 -7.28 4.33
C VAL A 13 5.83 -8.09 3.30
N LEU A 14 6.57 -7.38 2.45
CA LEU A 14 7.47 -8.00 1.48
C LEU A 14 8.78 -8.39 2.15
N ASP A 15 9.24 -9.59 1.84
CA ASP A 15 10.54 -10.14 2.24
C ASP A 15 11.48 -10.17 1.02
N LYS A 16 12.76 -10.44 1.25
CA LYS A 16 13.82 -10.46 0.22
C LYS A 16 13.57 -11.46 -0.90
N ASN A 17 12.85 -12.54 -0.59
CA ASN A 17 12.56 -13.63 -1.52
C ASN A 17 11.27 -13.39 -2.33
N ASP A 18 10.48 -12.37 -1.97
CA ASP A 18 9.25 -12.06 -2.68
C ASP A 18 9.55 -11.34 -3.99
N ASN A 19 8.78 -11.67 -5.01
CA ASN A 19 8.90 -11.10 -6.34
C ASN A 19 7.56 -10.54 -6.83
N LEU A 20 7.61 -9.83 -7.96
CA LEU A 20 6.45 -9.19 -8.56
C LEU A 20 5.30 -10.18 -8.86
N ASN A 21 5.62 -11.41 -9.28
CA ASN A 21 4.60 -12.40 -9.60
C ASN A 21 3.88 -12.89 -8.34
N SER A 22 4.62 -13.14 -7.26
CA SER A 22 4.02 -13.51 -5.97
C SER A 22 3.10 -12.41 -5.44
N LEU A 23 3.51 -11.14 -5.54
CA LEU A 23 2.69 -10.01 -5.10
C LEU A 23 1.42 -9.85 -5.96
N LYS A 24 1.53 -9.98 -7.29
CA LYS A 24 0.38 -9.93 -8.19
C LYS A 24 -0.63 -11.03 -7.90
N SER A 25 -0.14 -12.25 -7.67
CA SER A 25 -0.99 -13.39 -7.33
C SER A 25 -1.74 -13.16 -6.03
N GLU A 26 -1.03 -12.69 -5.00
CA GLU A 26 -1.61 -12.36 -3.70
C GLU A 26 -2.71 -11.30 -3.84
N ILE A 27 -2.41 -10.20 -4.53
CA ILE A 27 -3.37 -9.10 -4.69
C ILE A 27 -4.61 -9.50 -5.49
N SER A 28 -4.45 -10.37 -6.48
CA SER A 28 -5.55 -10.82 -7.33
C SER A 28 -6.48 -11.81 -6.62
N ASN A 29 -5.95 -12.64 -5.72
CA ASN A 29 -6.71 -13.70 -5.09
C ASN A 29 -7.66 -13.21 -3.98
N ASP A 30 -7.24 -12.21 -3.19
CA ASP A 30 -7.93 -11.87 -1.94
C ASP A 30 -8.87 -10.65 -2.03
N ASN A 31 -9.15 -10.16 -3.24
CA ASN A 31 -10.07 -9.04 -3.45
C ASN A 31 -9.72 -7.79 -2.59
N TYR A 32 -8.43 -7.59 -2.26
CA TYR A 32 -7.94 -6.47 -1.41
C TYR A 32 -8.36 -5.10 -1.92
N SER A 33 -8.83 -5.04 -3.14
CA SER A 33 -9.45 -3.88 -3.74
C SER A 33 -10.67 -3.30 -3.00
N LYS A 34 -11.22 -4.00 -2.00
CA LYS A 34 -12.24 -3.45 -1.09
C LYS A 34 -11.68 -2.81 0.18
N HIS A 35 -10.38 -2.95 0.41
CA HIS A 35 -9.70 -2.51 1.62
C HIS A 35 -8.62 -1.48 1.26
N ASN A 36 -8.25 -0.68 2.26
CA ASN A 36 -7.02 0.10 2.17
C ASN A 36 -5.83 -0.85 2.23
N ILE A 37 -4.74 -0.52 1.54
CA ILE A 37 -3.58 -1.41 1.46
C ILE A 37 -2.36 -0.66 1.97
N ILE A 38 -1.62 -1.33 2.84
CA ILE A 38 -0.32 -0.90 3.34
C ILE A 38 0.71 -1.92 2.85
N ILE A 39 1.74 -1.50 2.12
CA ILE A 39 2.82 -2.37 1.66
C ILE A 39 4.13 -1.99 2.35
N ASP A 40 4.68 -2.88 3.17
CA ASP A 40 5.98 -2.70 3.80
C ASP A 40 7.11 -3.18 2.89
N LEU A 41 7.98 -2.23 2.53
CA LEU A 41 9.07 -2.39 1.60
C LEU A 41 10.44 -2.44 2.28
N ASN A 42 10.50 -2.32 3.61
CA ASN A 42 11.76 -2.17 4.35
C ASN A 42 12.73 -3.36 4.17
N ASN A 43 12.22 -4.53 3.81
CA ASN A 43 13.01 -5.75 3.64
C ASN A 43 13.18 -6.18 2.17
N THR A 44 12.79 -5.37 1.18
CA THR A 44 12.86 -5.76 -0.23
C THR A 44 13.43 -4.66 -1.15
N SER A 45 13.89 -5.06 -2.33
CA SER A 45 14.30 -4.14 -3.38
C SER A 45 13.11 -3.77 -4.25
N VAL A 46 12.86 -2.48 -4.40
CA VAL A 46 11.60 -1.96 -4.95
C VAL A 46 11.63 -1.64 -6.44
N LYS A 47 12.82 -1.63 -7.06
CA LYS A 47 13.01 -1.15 -8.44
C LYS A 47 12.11 -1.85 -9.46
N ASP A 48 11.90 -3.16 -9.31
CA ASP A 48 11.13 -3.97 -10.24
C ASP A 48 9.61 -3.86 -10.03
N PHE A 49 9.17 -3.22 -8.94
CA PHE A 49 7.77 -3.13 -8.55
C PHE A 49 7.12 -1.78 -8.90
N LEU A 50 7.91 -0.74 -9.20
CA LEU A 50 7.42 0.65 -9.36
C LEU A 50 6.26 0.78 -10.36
N ILE A 51 6.38 0.16 -11.54
CA ILE A 51 5.33 0.22 -12.59
C ILE A 51 4.04 -0.44 -12.09
N PHE A 52 4.18 -1.54 -11.36
CA PHE A 52 3.04 -2.25 -10.79
C PHE A 52 2.39 -1.45 -9.66
N PHE A 53 3.19 -0.82 -8.79
CA PHE A 53 2.69 0.05 -7.73
C PHE A 53 1.88 1.20 -8.27
N LYS A 54 2.36 1.90 -9.31
CA LYS A 54 1.58 2.95 -9.99
C LYS A 54 0.25 2.46 -10.56
N THR A 55 0.25 1.23 -11.08
CA THR A 55 -0.99 0.59 -11.56
C THR A 55 -1.95 0.29 -10.39
N LEU A 56 -1.42 -0.25 -9.30
CA LEU A 56 -2.19 -0.59 -8.11
C LEU A 56 -2.78 0.66 -7.45
N GLU A 57 -2.02 1.73 -7.36
CA GLU A 57 -2.45 3.01 -6.79
C GLU A 57 -3.65 3.58 -7.55
N ASN A 58 -3.61 3.57 -8.89
CA ASN A 58 -4.74 3.95 -9.73
C ASN A 58 -5.97 3.05 -9.50
N ILE A 59 -5.77 1.74 -9.34
CA ILE A 59 -6.87 0.80 -9.06
C ILE A 59 -7.51 1.12 -7.70
N GLN A 60 -6.70 1.38 -6.67
CA GLN A 60 -7.17 1.71 -5.32
C GLN A 60 -7.93 3.04 -5.33
N LYS A 61 -7.36 4.08 -5.98
CA LYS A 61 -8.01 5.38 -6.13
C LYS A 61 -9.37 5.29 -6.82
N ASN A 62 -9.48 4.53 -7.92
CA ASN A 62 -10.76 4.31 -8.61
C ASN A 62 -11.81 3.58 -7.76
N LYS A 63 -11.37 2.88 -6.71
CA LYS A 63 -12.22 2.17 -5.75
C LYS A 63 -12.42 2.96 -4.45
N ASN A 64 -11.99 4.21 -4.42
CA ASN A 64 -12.05 5.08 -3.24
C ASN A 64 -11.32 4.47 -2.03
N LYS A 65 -10.17 3.83 -2.28
CA LYS A 65 -9.29 3.21 -1.28
C LYS A 65 -7.87 3.75 -1.38
N SER A 66 -7.18 3.75 -0.25
CA SER A 66 -5.80 4.18 -0.11
C SER A 66 -4.82 3.06 -0.41
N LEU A 67 -3.66 3.44 -0.93
CA LEU A 67 -2.45 2.64 -0.99
C LEU A 67 -1.32 3.43 -0.34
N VAL A 68 -0.67 2.83 0.65
CA VAL A 68 0.43 3.46 1.40
C VAL A 68 1.62 2.52 1.43
N PHE A 69 2.82 3.08 1.27
CA PHE A 69 4.06 2.34 1.30
C PHE A 69 4.82 2.63 2.59
N LEU A 70 5.17 1.58 3.33
CA LEU A 70 6.11 1.70 4.45
C LEU A 70 7.52 1.60 3.92
N ASN A 71 8.27 2.69 4.06
CA ASN A 71 9.68 2.73 3.72
C ASN A 71 10.41 3.72 4.63
N LYS A 72 11.33 3.19 5.45
CA LYS A 72 12.17 3.97 6.36
C LYS A 72 13.20 4.83 5.63
N ASN A 73 13.57 4.43 4.40
CA ASN A 73 14.55 5.14 3.57
C ASN A 73 13.82 5.89 2.45
N ILE A 74 13.13 6.97 2.85
CA ILE A 74 12.31 7.80 1.97
C ILE A 74 13.15 8.39 0.80
N ASP A 75 14.42 8.68 1.04
CA ASP A 75 15.33 9.34 0.08
C ASP A 75 15.49 8.60 -1.27
N ASN A 76 15.25 7.29 -1.31
CA ASN A 76 15.39 6.48 -2.54
C ASN A 76 14.05 6.11 -3.19
N TRP A 77 12.95 6.68 -2.70
CA TRP A 77 11.60 6.41 -3.18
C TRP A 77 11.13 7.54 -4.10
N SER A 78 10.36 7.23 -5.14
CA SER A 78 9.87 8.29 -6.03
C SER A 78 8.87 9.17 -5.28
N GLU A 79 9.04 10.49 -5.38
CA GLU A 79 8.13 11.51 -4.84
C GLU A 79 6.66 11.34 -5.27
N GLU A 80 6.41 10.51 -6.29
CA GLU A 80 5.08 10.22 -6.83
C GLU A 80 4.18 9.32 -5.95
N PHE A 81 4.73 8.69 -4.91
CA PHE A 81 4.01 7.68 -4.12
C PHE A 81 3.88 8.08 -2.65
N ASN A 82 2.78 7.67 -2.02
CA ASN A 82 2.54 7.87 -0.59
C ASN A 82 3.45 6.96 0.27
N SER A 83 4.69 7.41 0.51
CA SER A 83 5.66 6.71 1.35
C SER A 83 5.75 7.33 2.74
N ILE A 84 5.59 6.47 3.74
CA ILE A 84 5.54 6.85 5.15
C ILE A 84 6.50 5.95 5.94
N PRO A 85 7.26 6.47 6.93
CA PRO A 85 8.32 5.70 7.56
C PRO A 85 7.80 4.68 8.60
N THR A 86 6.62 4.90 9.18
CA THR A 86 6.07 4.02 10.22
C THR A 86 4.66 3.50 9.94
N LEU A 87 4.34 2.36 10.55
CA LEU A 87 3.00 1.76 10.45
C LEU A 87 1.93 2.64 11.09
N GLN A 88 2.25 3.30 12.20
CA GLN A 88 1.30 4.16 12.90
C GLN A 88 0.90 5.36 12.03
N GLU A 89 1.87 6.05 11.44
CA GLU A 89 1.59 7.17 10.52
C GLU A 89 0.82 6.71 9.28
N ALA A 90 1.11 5.51 8.73
CA ALA A 90 0.38 4.98 7.59
C ALA A 90 -1.11 4.73 7.92
N ILE A 91 -1.37 4.23 9.12
CA ILE A 91 -2.73 4.06 9.65
C ILE A 91 -3.40 5.42 9.82
N ASP A 92 -2.72 6.38 10.45
CA ASP A 92 -3.27 7.70 10.73
C ASP A 92 -3.58 8.46 9.42
N PHE A 93 -2.73 8.31 8.39
CA PHE A 93 -2.95 8.85 7.05
C PHE A 93 -4.20 8.24 6.39
N ILE A 94 -4.34 6.91 6.44
CA ILE A 94 -5.52 6.23 5.89
C ILE A 94 -6.80 6.66 6.61
N ASP A 95 -6.75 6.76 7.95
CA ASP A 95 -7.89 7.19 8.75
C ASP A 95 -8.30 8.63 8.38
N LEU A 96 -7.34 9.54 8.16
CA LEU A 96 -7.60 10.90 7.70
C LEU A 96 -8.19 10.93 6.29
N GLU A 97 -7.63 10.17 5.35
CA GLU A 97 -8.14 10.12 3.97
C GLU A 97 -9.55 9.51 3.89
N GLU A 98 -9.88 8.48 4.69
CA GLU A 98 -11.26 7.96 4.74
C GLU A 98 -12.23 9.02 5.27
N ILE A 99 -11.87 9.77 6.31
CA ILE A 99 -12.70 10.87 6.83
C ILE A 99 -12.92 11.95 5.75
N GLU A 100 -11.86 12.35 5.05
CA GLU A 100 -11.97 13.33 3.96
C GLU A 100 -12.84 12.82 2.81
N ARG A 101 -12.72 11.54 2.45
CA ARG A 101 -13.58 10.91 1.43
C ARG A 101 -15.03 10.88 1.87
N ASP A 102 -15.31 10.54 3.13
CA ASP A 102 -16.65 10.54 3.68
C ASP A 102 -17.25 11.95 3.66
N LEU A 103 -16.49 12.97 4.04
CA LEU A 103 -16.91 14.37 4.00
C LEU A 103 -17.15 14.90 2.58
N ASN A 104 -16.32 14.50 1.62
CA ASN A 104 -16.46 14.88 0.21
C ASN A 104 -17.54 14.05 -0.53
N SER A 105 -18.03 12.97 0.10
CA SER A 105 -19.12 12.13 -0.43
C SER A 105 -20.52 12.58 0.00
N LEU A 106 -20.60 13.59 0.89
CA LEU A 106 -21.82 14.31 1.28
C LEU A 106 -22.16 15.43 0.28
#